data_AF-A0A517RL51-F1
#
_entry.id   AF-A0A517RL51-F1
#
_cell.length_a   1.000
_cell.length_b   1.000
_cell.length_c   1.000
_cell.angle_alpha   90.00
_cell.angle_beta   90.00
_cell.angle_gamma   90.00
#
_symmetry.space_group_name_H-M   'P 1'
#
loop_
_entity.id
_entity.type
_entity.pdbx_description
1 polymer ?
#
loop_
_entity_poly.entity_id
_entity_poly.type
_entity_poly.pdbx_seq_one_letter_code
_entity_poly.pdbx_strand_id
1 'polypeptide(L)'
;MTETQYSEKQILAGIYECWCDAMGTERPFDAETRIDLYMKEEHLRAPVDPFDIIFRLEKLFDIKISLKELYEELGFPETPNLKVLKNEIAPQLTFGVLARFIQKRAVNTVSFEPVMVINKECRSAGVFYGIEQISNQLVSAKCQVTPSTNIIDAFRGYQLNSFWSQLSWRSGVRLPQLSRHWGFLTNWGCMIAFWGLLITFPMVFLTGNFYILLGAVLYVISTWFVNSLYTHRSDPLPPELQTFRDLAVWIADHGGDAEWIPANVASNHS
;
A
#
# COMPACT_ATOMS: atom_id res chain seq x y z
N MET A 1 -22.91 -15.15 -4.11
CA MET A 1 -21.62 -14.55 -4.50
C MET A 1 -20.67 -15.70 -4.71
N THR A 2 -20.10 -15.85 -5.90
CA THR A 2 -19.05 -16.83 -6.17
C THR A 2 -17.79 -16.33 -5.48
N GLU A 3 -17.25 -17.07 -4.53
CA GLU A 3 -15.98 -16.73 -3.89
C GLU A 3 -14.86 -16.89 -4.92
N THR A 4 -14.46 -15.78 -5.53
CA THR A 4 -13.26 -15.74 -6.36
C THR A 4 -12.06 -15.70 -5.41
N GLN A 5 -11.02 -16.51 -5.69
CA GLN A 5 -9.73 -16.36 -5.01
C GLN A 5 -8.90 -15.32 -5.75
N TYR A 6 -8.04 -14.60 -5.03
CA TYR A 6 -7.04 -13.77 -5.68
C TYR A 6 -6.08 -14.63 -6.50
N SER A 7 -5.58 -14.11 -7.60
CA SER A 7 -4.45 -14.71 -8.32
C SER A 7 -3.13 -14.48 -7.56
N GLU A 8 -2.15 -15.36 -7.76
CA GLU A 8 -0.79 -15.20 -7.20
C GLU A 8 -0.19 -13.84 -7.59
N LYS A 9 -0.46 -13.36 -8.80
CA LYS A 9 -0.03 -12.04 -9.29
C LYS A 9 -0.63 -10.87 -8.48
N GLN A 10 -1.93 -10.91 -8.17
CA GLN A 10 -2.59 -9.89 -7.35
C GLN A 10 -2.03 -9.88 -5.93
N ILE A 11 -1.80 -11.06 -5.34
CA ILE A 11 -1.21 -11.16 -4.01
C ILE A 11 0.24 -10.62 -4.01
N LEU A 12 1.06 -11.00 -4.99
CA LEU A 12 2.43 -10.47 -5.12
C LEU A 12 2.46 -8.95 -5.27
N ALA A 13 1.54 -8.38 -6.05
CA ALA A 13 1.40 -6.93 -6.17
C ALA A 13 1.02 -6.27 -4.82
N GLY A 14 0.10 -6.88 -4.07
CA GLY A 14 -0.27 -6.40 -2.73
C GLY A 14 0.88 -6.50 -1.73
N ILE A 15 1.64 -7.59 -1.76
CA ILE A 15 2.86 -7.74 -0.95
C ILE A 15 3.87 -6.66 -1.33
N TYR A 16 4.06 -6.38 -2.62
CA TYR A 16 4.99 -5.37 -3.10
C TYR A 16 4.61 -3.97 -2.59
N GLU A 17 3.34 -3.58 -2.72
CA GLU A 17 2.89 -2.28 -2.21
C GLU A 17 3.05 -2.17 -0.69
N CYS A 18 2.72 -3.23 0.05
CA CYS A 18 2.95 -3.32 1.49
C CYS A 18 4.43 -3.17 1.84
N TRP A 19 5.31 -3.79 1.05
CA TRP A 19 6.74 -3.75 1.25
C TRP A 19 7.31 -2.35 0.97
N CYS A 20 6.89 -1.71 -0.11
CA CYS A 20 7.28 -0.33 -0.43
C CYS A 20 6.85 0.64 0.68
N ASP A 21 5.64 0.50 1.21
CA ASP A 21 5.15 1.33 2.31
C ASP A 21 5.93 1.12 3.61
N ALA A 22 6.21 -0.15 3.96
CA ALA A 22 6.93 -0.48 5.19
C ALA A 22 8.43 -0.11 5.13
N MET A 23 9.07 -0.34 3.98
CA MET A 23 10.53 -0.23 3.84
C MET A 23 10.98 1.09 3.21
N GLY A 24 10.09 1.79 2.51
CA GLY A 24 10.45 2.97 1.72
C GLY A 24 11.34 2.65 0.51
N THR A 25 11.33 1.40 0.03
CA THR A 25 12.06 0.96 -1.17
C THR A 25 11.11 0.74 -2.33
N GLU A 26 11.57 1.02 -3.55
CA GLU A 26 10.86 0.69 -4.80
C GLU A 26 11.60 -0.40 -5.59
N ARG A 27 12.52 -1.12 -4.93
CA ARG A 27 13.20 -2.24 -5.56
C ARG A 27 12.18 -3.33 -5.89
N PRO A 28 12.18 -3.88 -7.11
CA PRO A 28 11.28 -4.95 -7.49
C PRO A 28 11.76 -6.31 -6.95
N PHE A 29 10.81 -7.22 -6.73
CA PHE A 29 11.06 -8.63 -6.47
C PHE A 29 10.09 -9.51 -7.28
N ASP A 30 10.43 -10.78 -7.42
CA ASP A 30 9.62 -11.79 -8.09
C ASP A 30 9.19 -12.91 -7.12
N ALA A 31 8.41 -13.88 -7.62
CA ALA A 31 7.93 -15.01 -6.82
C ALA A 31 9.07 -15.89 -6.26
N GLU A 32 10.20 -15.98 -6.96
CA GLU A 32 11.35 -16.81 -6.58
C GLU A 32 12.34 -16.06 -5.69
N THR A 33 12.15 -14.75 -5.52
CA THR A 33 13.02 -13.90 -4.72
C THR A 33 12.92 -14.30 -3.26
N ARG A 34 14.07 -14.66 -2.69
CA ARG A 34 14.21 -15.03 -1.28
C ARG A 34 14.15 -13.80 -0.39
N ILE A 35 13.25 -13.82 0.59
CA ILE A 35 13.03 -12.70 1.49
C ILE A 35 14.28 -12.39 2.32
N ASP A 36 15.01 -13.41 2.78
CA ASP A 36 16.18 -13.22 3.62
C ASP A 36 17.37 -12.56 2.91
N LEU A 37 17.55 -12.85 1.62
CA LEU A 37 18.57 -12.21 0.79
C LEU A 37 18.14 -10.80 0.41
N TYR A 38 16.88 -10.65 0.02
CA TYR A 38 16.29 -9.37 -0.33
C TYR A 38 16.46 -8.34 0.80
N MET A 39 16.15 -8.73 2.05
CA MET A 39 16.33 -7.89 3.23
C MET A 39 17.80 -7.56 3.53
N LYS A 40 18.74 -8.47 3.26
CA LYS A 40 20.18 -8.25 3.49
C LYS A 40 20.78 -7.26 2.49
N GLU A 41 20.41 -7.39 1.23
CA GLU A 41 20.94 -6.56 0.14
C GLU A 41 20.41 -5.12 0.17
N GLU A 42 19.18 -4.93 0.63
CA GLU A 42 18.56 -3.61 0.75
C GLU A 42 19.25 -2.69 1.78
N HIS A 43 20.22 -3.20 2.57
CA HIS A 43 20.89 -2.44 3.64
C HIS A 43 19.89 -1.60 4.45
N LEU A 44 18.74 -2.20 4.77
CA LEU A 44 17.62 -1.52 5.42
C LEU A 44 18.17 -0.74 6.62
N ARG A 45 17.98 0.59 6.60
CA ARG A 45 18.61 1.54 7.53
C ARG A 45 18.25 1.29 9.01
N ALA A 46 17.28 0.42 9.27
CA ALA A 46 16.88 -0.05 10.59
C ALA A 46 16.64 -1.58 10.55
N PRO A 47 16.84 -2.31 11.65
CA PRO A 47 16.39 -3.69 11.76
C PRO A 47 14.86 -3.70 11.65
N VAL A 48 14.36 -4.10 10.49
CA VAL A 48 12.92 -4.19 10.26
C VAL A 48 12.41 -5.40 11.02
N ASP A 49 11.42 -5.16 11.88
CA ASP A 49 10.74 -6.22 12.60
C ASP A 49 9.86 -7.00 11.61
N PRO A 50 10.13 -8.30 11.36
CA PRO A 50 9.28 -9.13 10.52
C PRO A 50 7.83 -9.17 11.00
N PHE A 51 7.59 -8.95 12.30
CA PHE A 51 6.23 -8.85 12.85
C PHE A 51 5.46 -7.64 12.33
N ASP A 52 6.12 -6.50 12.05
CA ASP A 52 5.45 -5.32 11.48
C ASP A 52 4.98 -5.61 10.05
N ILE A 53 5.81 -6.29 9.26
CA ILE A 53 5.45 -6.68 7.89
C ILE A 53 4.28 -7.67 7.90
N ILE A 54 4.34 -8.69 8.76
CA ILE A 54 3.25 -9.67 8.89
C ILE A 54 1.96 -8.98 9.29
N PHE A 55 1.99 -8.10 10.30
CA PHE A 55 0.82 -7.36 10.75
C PHE A 55 0.21 -6.49 9.65
N ARG A 56 1.05 -5.85 8.82
CA ARG A 56 0.58 -5.06 7.68
C ARG A 56 -0.05 -5.95 6.59
N LEU A 57 0.52 -7.11 6.31
CA LEU A 57 -0.04 -8.08 5.36
C LEU A 57 -1.37 -8.67 5.86
N GLU A 58 -1.46 -9.02 7.14
CA GLU A 58 -2.70 -9.45 7.79
C GLU A 58 -3.81 -8.41 7.59
N LYS A 59 -3.50 -7.14 7.85
CA LYS A 59 -4.44 -6.04 7.66
C LYS A 59 -4.79 -5.78 6.19
N LEU A 60 -3.82 -5.92 5.28
CA LEU A 60 -4.03 -5.66 3.85
C LEU A 60 -4.96 -6.69 3.20
N PHE A 61 -4.77 -7.97 3.53
CA PHE A 61 -5.52 -9.08 2.96
C PHE A 61 -6.70 -9.55 3.82
N ASP A 62 -6.91 -8.93 4.98
CA ASP A 62 -7.93 -9.29 5.97
C ASP A 62 -7.86 -10.77 6.39
N ILE A 63 -6.64 -11.22 6.69
CA ILE A 63 -6.35 -12.58 7.15
C ILE A 63 -5.56 -12.56 8.45
N LYS A 64 -5.52 -13.71 9.13
CA LYS A 64 -4.59 -13.94 10.24
C LYS A 64 -3.49 -14.89 9.78
N ILE A 65 -2.25 -14.47 9.95
CA ILE A 65 -1.05 -15.23 9.59
C ILE A 65 -0.47 -15.79 10.89
N SER A 66 -0.75 -17.06 11.15
CA SER A 66 -0.08 -17.80 12.21
C SER A 66 1.31 -18.24 11.74
N LEU A 67 2.37 -17.79 12.41
CA LEU A 67 3.73 -18.26 12.13
C LEU A 67 3.85 -19.78 12.23
N LYS A 68 3.09 -20.41 13.13
CA LYS A 68 3.05 -21.86 13.27
C LYS A 68 2.52 -22.53 12.00
N GLU A 69 1.41 -22.02 11.46
CA GLU A 69 0.83 -22.56 10.21
C GLU A 69 1.76 -22.33 9.01
N LEU A 70 2.48 -21.20 8.99
CA LEU A 70 3.47 -20.93 7.96
C LEU A 70 4.64 -21.92 8.04
N TYR A 71 5.10 -22.27 9.25
CA TYR A 71 6.12 -23.29 9.43
C TYR A 71 5.62 -24.69 9.06
N GLU A 72 4.39 -25.04 9.44
CA GLU A 72 3.75 -26.30 9.05
C GLU A 72 3.68 -26.44 7.51
N GLU A 73 3.31 -25.38 6.80
CA GLU A 73 3.30 -25.34 5.32
C GLU A 73 4.69 -25.49 4.70
N LEU A 74 5.74 -25.05 5.40
CA LEU A 74 7.14 -25.25 5.01
C LEU A 74 7.71 -26.61 5.43
N GLY A 75 6.90 -27.49 6.05
CA GLY A 75 7.31 -28.82 6.50
C GLY A 75 7.93 -28.87 7.91
N PHE A 76 7.77 -27.81 8.71
CA PHE A 76 8.30 -27.68 10.07
C PHE A 76 7.14 -27.52 11.09
N PRO A 77 6.54 -28.63 11.57
CA PRO A 77 5.35 -28.58 12.44
C PRO A 77 5.62 -28.10 13.87
N GLU A 78 6.87 -28.12 14.31
CA GLU A 78 7.31 -27.62 15.62
C GLU A 78 7.92 -26.23 15.48
N THR A 79 7.83 -25.41 16.53
CA THR A 79 8.46 -24.09 16.55
C THR A 79 9.98 -24.24 16.39
N PRO A 80 10.56 -23.77 15.27
CA PRO A 80 11.95 -24.02 14.93
C PRO A 80 12.87 -23.21 15.86
N ASN A 81 14.02 -23.79 16.21
CA ASN A 81 15.07 -23.02 16.86
C ASN A 81 15.72 -22.03 15.87
N LEU A 82 16.48 -21.06 16.38
CA LEU A 82 17.06 -19.98 15.57
C LEU A 82 18.03 -20.48 14.48
N LYS A 83 18.67 -21.64 14.68
CA LYS A 83 19.58 -22.25 13.70
C LYS A 83 18.81 -22.85 12.52
N VAL A 84 17.74 -23.59 12.80
CA VAL A 84 16.82 -24.15 11.79
C VAL A 84 16.13 -23.01 11.03
N LEU A 85 15.68 -21.98 11.75
CA LEU A 85 15.09 -20.79 11.14
C LEU A 85 16.02 -20.16 10.09
N LYS A 86 17.30 -19.97 10.43
CA LYS A 86 18.26 -19.29 9.56
C LYS A 86 18.76 -20.16 8.41
N ASN A 87 18.99 -21.46 8.64
CA ASN A 87 19.69 -22.32 7.68
C ASN A 87 18.75 -23.16 6.82
N GLU A 88 17.53 -23.42 7.29
CA GLU A 88 16.60 -24.36 6.64
C GLU A 88 15.32 -23.67 6.20
N ILE A 89 14.73 -22.79 7.03
CA ILE A 89 13.47 -22.10 6.74
C ILE A 89 13.67 -20.84 5.90
N ALA A 90 14.57 -19.95 6.32
CA ALA A 90 14.83 -18.69 5.62
C ALA A 90 15.19 -18.87 4.14
N PRO A 91 15.97 -19.90 3.73
CA PRO A 91 16.25 -20.14 2.32
C PRO A 91 15.05 -20.60 1.49
N GLN A 92 14.04 -21.21 2.12
CA GLN A 92 12.82 -21.69 1.45
C GLN A 92 11.73 -20.61 1.39
N LEU A 93 11.86 -19.55 2.20
CA LEU A 93 10.89 -18.48 2.28
C LEU A 93 11.08 -17.46 1.15
N THR A 94 10.38 -17.68 0.04
CA THR A 94 10.28 -16.74 -1.09
C THR A 94 8.99 -15.93 -1.03
N PHE A 95 8.94 -14.81 -1.77
CA PHE A 95 7.72 -14.02 -1.91
C PHE A 95 6.57 -14.82 -2.55
N GLY A 96 6.86 -15.77 -3.45
CA GLY A 96 5.88 -16.67 -4.05
C GLY A 96 5.29 -17.65 -3.05
N VAL A 97 6.10 -18.23 -2.16
CA VAL A 97 5.61 -19.09 -1.08
C VAL A 97 4.68 -18.30 -0.15
N LEU A 98 5.07 -17.08 0.22
CA LEU A 98 4.22 -16.19 1.01
C LEU A 98 2.92 -15.84 0.27
N ALA A 99 3.00 -15.55 -1.04
CA ALA A 99 1.83 -15.24 -1.85
C ALA A 99 0.84 -16.41 -1.91
N ARG A 100 1.31 -17.65 -2.11
CA ARG A 100 0.47 -18.85 -2.10
C ARG A 100 -0.13 -19.10 -0.72
N PHE A 101 0.63 -18.87 0.34
CA PHE A 101 0.14 -19.00 1.72
C PHE A 101 -1.03 -18.04 1.99
N ILE A 102 -0.91 -16.79 1.53
CA ILE A 102 -1.96 -15.76 1.62
C ILE A 102 -3.13 -16.13 0.71
N GLN A 103 -2.88 -16.55 -0.52
CA GLN A 103 -3.90 -16.94 -1.50
C GLN A 103 -4.85 -18.02 -0.98
N LYS A 104 -4.33 -19.02 -0.24
CA LYS A 104 -5.14 -20.08 0.37
C LYS A 104 -6.15 -19.57 1.42
N ARG A 105 -5.94 -18.37 1.96
CA ARG A 105 -6.71 -17.79 3.08
C ARG A 105 -7.49 -16.54 2.70
N ALA A 106 -6.95 -15.76 1.77
CA ALA A 106 -7.52 -14.49 1.37
C ALA A 106 -8.71 -14.72 0.43
N VAL A 107 -9.88 -14.20 0.81
CA VAL A 107 -11.08 -14.23 -0.02
C VAL A 107 -11.11 -12.95 -0.86
N ASN A 108 -11.22 -13.08 -2.19
CA ASN A 108 -11.45 -11.91 -3.03
C ASN A 108 -12.93 -11.53 -2.96
N THR A 109 -13.19 -10.42 -2.27
CA THR A 109 -14.54 -9.86 -2.12
C THR A 109 -14.88 -8.84 -3.20
N VAL A 110 -13.93 -8.54 -4.11
CA VAL A 110 -14.07 -7.53 -5.15
C VAL A 110 -13.97 -8.16 -6.54
N SER A 111 -14.98 -7.92 -7.38
CA SER A 111 -14.95 -8.36 -8.77
C SER A 111 -14.82 -7.17 -9.73
N PHE A 112 -13.92 -7.32 -10.71
CA PHE A 112 -13.75 -6.41 -11.84
C PHE A 112 -14.18 -7.06 -13.16
N GLU A 113 -14.89 -8.19 -13.09
CA GLU A 113 -15.33 -8.92 -14.28
C GLU A 113 -16.34 -8.11 -15.09
N PRO A 114 -16.33 -8.23 -16.44
CA PRO A 114 -17.32 -7.59 -17.27
C PRO A 114 -18.75 -7.96 -16.87
N VAL A 115 -19.65 -6.99 -16.94
CA VAL A 115 -21.07 -7.18 -16.59
C VAL A 115 -21.96 -6.91 -17.79
N MET A 116 -23.10 -7.59 -17.84
CA MET A 116 -24.08 -7.39 -18.91
C MET A 116 -24.92 -6.14 -18.63
N VAL A 117 -24.81 -5.14 -19.51
CA VAL A 117 -25.62 -3.91 -19.49
C VAL A 117 -26.40 -3.85 -20.80
N ILE A 118 -27.74 -3.96 -20.71
CA ILE A 118 -28.64 -3.93 -21.88
C ILE A 118 -28.18 -4.93 -22.96
N ASN A 119 -28.01 -6.19 -22.57
CA ASN A 119 -27.57 -7.30 -23.45
C ASN A 119 -26.21 -7.10 -24.13
N LYS A 120 -25.36 -6.19 -23.62
CA LYS A 120 -23.98 -6.04 -24.06
C LYS A 120 -23.03 -6.23 -22.90
N GLU A 121 -21.96 -6.96 -23.13
CA GLU A 121 -20.88 -7.11 -22.16
C GLU A 121 -20.14 -5.77 -22.03
N CYS A 122 -20.09 -5.24 -20.82
CA CYS A 122 -19.50 -3.95 -20.52
C CYS A 122 -18.43 -4.09 -19.44
N ARG A 123 -17.17 -4.06 -19.88
CA ARG A 123 -16.01 -4.19 -18.99
C ARG A 123 -15.87 -3.01 -18.03
N SER A 124 -16.01 -1.79 -18.52
CA SER A 124 -15.90 -0.57 -17.69
C SER A 124 -16.96 -0.50 -16.59
N ALA A 125 -18.17 -1.00 -16.85
CA ALA A 125 -19.21 -1.10 -15.82
C ALA A 125 -18.82 -2.12 -14.73
N GLY A 126 -18.26 -3.27 -15.13
CA GLY A 126 -17.73 -4.28 -14.21
C GLY A 126 -16.63 -3.74 -13.32
N VAL A 127 -15.69 -3.02 -13.92
CA VAL A 127 -14.61 -2.35 -13.19
C VAL A 127 -15.16 -1.30 -12.22
N PHE A 128 -16.15 -0.51 -12.62
CA PHE A 128 -16.78 0.47 -11.74
C PHE A 128 -17.45 -0.18 -10.52
N TYR A 129 -18.10 -1.33 -10.67
CA TYR A 129 -18.63 -2.08 -9.52
C TYR A 129 -17.52 -2.52 -8.56
N GLY A 130 -16.37 -2.97 -9.06
CA GLY A 130 -15.22 -3.29 -8.23
C GLY A 130 -14.67 -2.07 -7.49
N ILE A 131 -14.59 -0.92 -8.16
CA ILE A 131 -14.21 0.37 -7.57
C ILE A 131 -15.19 0.78 -6.46
N GLU A 132 -16.49 0.63 -6.67
CA GLU A 132 -17.53 0.93 -5.69
C GLU A 132 -17.42 0.02 -4.46
N GLN A 133 -17.17 -1.28 -4.65
CA GLN A 133 -16.95 -2.23 -3.56
C GLN A 133 -15.72 -1.85 -2.71
N ILE A 134 -14.59 -1.50 -3.33
CA ILE A 134 -13.40 -1.00 -2.63
C ILE A 134 -13.72 0.29 -1.87
N SER A 135 -14.42 1.22 -2.52
CA SER A 135 -14.84 2.49 -1.93
C SER A 135 -15.68 2.28 -0.67
N ASN A 136 -16.57 1.30 -0.67
CA ASN A 136 -17.44 1.02 0.48
C ASN A 136 -16.72 0.28 1.63
N GLN A 137 -15.70 -0.53 1.34
CA GLN A 137 -15.00 -1.34 2.34
C GLN A 137 -13.96 -0.57 3.15
N LEU A 138 -13.21 0.34 2.53
CA LEU A 138 -12.00 0.92 3.13
C LEU A 138 -12.21 2.22 3.87
N VAL A 139 -12.94 3.10 3.25
CA VAL A 139 -13.12 4.48 3.68
C VAL A 139 -14.53 4.78 3.27
N SER A 140 -15.45 4.86 4.23
CA SER A 140 -16.82 5.30 3.93
C SER A 140 -16.73 6.56 3.09
N ALA A 141 -17.02 6.43 1.80
CA ALA A 141 -16.88 7.53 0.88
C ALA A 141 -17.75 8.66 1.43
N LYS A 142 -17.23 9.88 1.46
CA LYS A 142 -17.99 11.02 2.04
C LYS A 142 -19.36 11.17 1.38
N CYS A 143 -19.49 10.68 0.16
CA CYS A 143 -20.70 10.67 -0.63
C CYS A 143 -20.80 9.35 -1.40
N GLN A 144 -22.02 9.02 -1.84
CA GLN A 144 -22.23 7.91 -2.75
C GLN A 144 -21.40 8.11 -4.03
N VAL A 145 -20.62 7.10 -4.38
CA VAL A 145 -19.75 7.13 -5.55
C VAL A 145 -20.58 6.88 -6.79
N THR A 146 -20.52 7.79 -7.76
CA THR A 146 -21.13 7.64 -9.09
C THR A 146 -20.05 7.78 -10.15
N PRO A 147 -20.26 7.30 -11.40
CA PRO A 147 -19.25 7.41 -12.45
C PRO A 147 -18.79 8.86 -12.71
N SER A 148 -19.69 9.83 -12.58
CA SER A 148 -19.38 11.26 -12.76
C SER A 148 -18.78 11.94 -11.53
N THR A 149 -18.70 11.25 -10.38
CA THR A 149 -18.14 11.84 -9.16
C THR A 149 -16.63 12.02 -9.33
N ASN A 150 -16.10 13.17 -8.94
CA ASN A 150 -14.66 13.38 -8.90
C ASN A 150 -14.05 12.57 -7.76
N ILE A 151 -12.93 11.91 -8.03
CA ILE A 151 -12.27 11.05 -7.05
C ILE A 151 -11.81 11.88 -5.83
N ILE A 152 -11.31 13.09 -6.06
CA ILE A 152 -10.89 14.01 -4.98
C ILE A 152 -12.03 14.46 -4.08
N ASP A 153 -13.28 14.44 -4.54
CA ASP A 153 -14.42 14.83 -3.71
C ASP A 153 -14.82 13.69 -2.77
N ALA A 154 -14.62 12.44 -3.20
CA ALA A 154 -14.81 11.26 -2.38
C ALA A 154 -13.63 10.98 -1.43
N PHE A 155 -12.39 11.11 -1.90
CA PHE A 155 -11.18 10.72 -1.19
C PHE A 155 -10.09 11.80 -1.24
N ARG A 156 -9.48 12.13 -0.09
CA ARG A 156 -8.32 13.04 -0.01
C ARG A 156 -7.24 12.53 0.93
N GLY A 157 -6.01 12.96 0.70
CA GLY A 157 -4.86 12.64 1.55
C GLY A 157 -4.63 11.14 1.69
N TYR A 158 -4.50 10.67 2.94
CA TYR A 158 -4.23 9.26 3.24
C TYR A 158 -5.32 8.32 2.68
N GLN A 159 -6.59 8.75 2.70
CA GLN A 159 -7.69 7.94 2.17
C GLN A 159 -7.57 7.71 0.67
N LEU A 160 -7.14 8.74 -0.08
CA LEU A 160 -6.89 8.63 -1.51
C LEU A 160 -5.73 7.67 -1.81
N ASN A 161 -4.63 7.78 -1.06
CA ASN A 161 -3.49 6.87 -1.21
C ASN A 161 -3.88 5.41 -0.93
N SER A 162 -4.66 5.18 0.13
CA SER A 162 -5.13 3.85 0.49
C SER A 162 -6.08 3.27 -0.56
N PHE A 163 -7.03 4.07 -1.06
CA PHE A 163 -7.91 3.69 -2.17
C PHE A 163 -7.12 3.35 -3.44
N TRP A 164 -6.14 4.18 -3.81
CA TRP A 164 -5.36 4.00 -5.03
C TRP A 164 -4.49 2.74 -4.99
N SER A 165 -3.83 2.49 -3.87
CA SER A 165 -3.07 1.26 -3.61
C SER A 165 -3.99 0.03 -3.71
N GLN A 166 -5.10 0.03 -2.98
CA GLN A 166 -6.08 -1.06 -3.00
C GLN A 166 -6.59 -1.37 -4.40
N LEU A 167 -6.87 -0.34 -5.18
CA LEU A 167 -7.34 -0.50 -6.55
C LEU A 167 -6.25 -1.08 -7.47
N SER A 168 -5.01 -0.60 -7.34
CA SER A 168 -3.86 -1.06 -8.13
C SER A 168 -3.62 -2.57 -7.94
N TRP A 169 -3.42 -3.03 -6.71
CA TRP A 169 -3.10 -4.45 -6.51
C TRP A 169 -4.31 -5.39 -6.71
N ARG A 170 -5.54 -4.96 -6.39
CA ARG A 170 -6.75 -5.81 -6.58
C ARG A 170 -7.18 -5.90 -8.03
N SER A 171 -7.08 -4.82 -8.81
CA SER A 171 -7.38 -4.86 -10.24
C SER A 171 -6.31 -5.61 -11.03
N GLY A 172 -5.10 -5.74 -10.47
CA GLY A 172 -3.93 -6.28 -11.17
C GLY A 172 -3.36 -5.31 -12.21
N VAL A 173 -3.87 -4.08 -12.27
CA VAL A 173 -3.41 -3.03 -13.19
C VAL A 173 -2.54 -2.05 -12.43
N ARG A 174 -1.34 -1.78 -12.95
CA ARG A 174 -0.45 -0.78 -12.38
C ARG A 174 -0.98 0.62 -12.68
N LEU A 175 -1.62 1.22 -11.69
CA LEU A 175 -2.10 2.60 -11.80
C LEU A 175 -0.93 3.59 -11.88
N PRO A 176 -1.12 4.75 -12.56
CA PRO A 176 -0.12 5.81 -12.55
C PRO A 176 0.15 6.28 -11.11
N GLN A 177 1.41 6.57 -10.82
CA GLN A 177 1.82 7.02 -9.49
C GLN A 177 1.18 8.39 -9.20
N LEU A 178 0.53 8.49 -8.04
CA LEU A 178 0.04 9.77 -7.54
C LEU A 178 1.22 10.68 -7.22
N SER A 179 1.09 11.95 -7.58
CA SER A 179 2.18 12.89 -7.36
C SER A 179 2.37 13.15 -5.86
N ARG A 180 3.50 12.68 -5.30
CA ARG A 180 3.83 12.76 -3.86
C ARG A 180 4.77 13.90 -3.51
N HIS A 181 4.74 14.99 -4.28
CA HIS A 181 5.70 16.09 -4.23
C HIS A 181 5.98 16.66 -2.82
N TRP A 182 5.04 16.56 -1.87
CA TRP A 182 5.18 17.13 -0.53
C TRP A 182 5.18 16.12 0.62
N GLY A 183 5.06 14.81 0.35
CA GLY A 183 5.08 13.78 1.40
C GLY A 183 6.38 13.78 2.20
N PHE A 184 7.50 14.07 1.52
CA PHE A 184 8.81 14.28 2.16
C PHE A 184 8.77 15.46 3.14
N LEU A 185 8.18 16.60 2.74
CA LEU A 185 8.14 17.81 3.57
C LEU A 185 7.23 17.63 4.79
N THR A 186 6.13 16.90 4.65
CA THR A 186 5.28 16.52 5.79
C THR A 186 6.04 15.61 6.76
N ASN A 187 6.74 14.58 6.26
CA ASN A 187 7.49 13.66 7.11
C ASN A 187 8.63 14.36 7.85
N TRP A 188 9.42 15.18 7.14
CA TRP A 188 10.50 15.96 7.74
C TRP A 188 9.99 17.03 8.70
N GLY A 189 8.92 17.74 8.36
CA GLY A 189 8.29 18.72 9.24
C GLY A 189 7.81 18.11 10.56
N CYS A 190 7.15 16.95 10.50
CA CYS A 190 6.76 16.20 11.70
C CYS A 190 7.96 15.71 12.51
N MET A 191 9.02 15.23 11.85
CA MET A 191 10.22 14.75 12.54
C MET A 191 10.95 15.91 13.24
N ILE A 192 11.10 17.05 12.57
CA ILE A 192 11.69 18.26 13.14
C ILE A 192 10.85 18.78 14.31
N ALA A 193 9.52 18.74 14.18
CA ALA A 193 8.61 19.11 15.27
C ALA A 193 8.77 18.19 16.49
N PHE A 194 8.91 16.88 16.28
CA PHE A 194 9.14 15.91 17.35
C PHE A 194 10.48 16.15 18.06
N TRP A 195 11.58 16.24 17.31
CA TRP A 195 12.91 16.52 17.88
C TRP A 195 12.95 17.89 18.56
N GLY A 196 12.32 18.88 17.95
CA GLY A 196 12.15 20.23 18.50
C GLY A 196 11.49 20.17 19.87
N LEU A 197 10.31 19.55 19.99
CA LEU A 197 9.62 19.41 21.28
C LEU A 197 10.44 18.64 22.31
N LEU A 198 11.10 17.55 21.91
CA LEU A 198 11.91 16.71 22.79
C LEU A 198 13.12 17.45 23.38
N ILE A 199 13.72 18.37 22.62
CA ILE A 199 14.82 19.23 23.09
C ILE A 199 14.28 20.44 23.88
N THR A 200 13.17 21.02 23.43
CA THR A 200 12.62 22.26 24.00
C THR A 200 12.06 22.04 25.40
N PHE A 201 11.44 20.89 25.64
CA PHE A 201 10.85 20.56 26.94
C PHE A 201 11.88 20.61 28.10
N PRO A 202 13.02 19.88 28.05
CA PRO A 202 14.05 19.99 29.09
C PRO A 202 14.73 21.37 29.13
N MET A 203 14.90 22.04 27.98
CA MET A 203 15.44 23.40 27.90
C MET A 203 14.62 24.42 28.70
N VAL A 204 13.30 24.30 28.70
CA VAL A 204 12.40 25.20 29.45
C VAL A 204 12.56 25.02 30.95
N PHE A 205 12.73 23.78 31.42
CA PHE A 205 13.02 23.50 32.83
C PHE A 205 14.41 24.03 33.26
N LEU A 206 15.41 23.98 32.38
CA LEU A 206 16.77 24.44 32.67
C LEU A 206 16.90 25.97 32.62
N THR A 207 16.17 26.63 31.72
CA THR A 207 16.32 28.09 31.48
C THR A 207 15.21 28.93 32.11
N GLY A 208 14.09 28.31 32.52
CA GLY A 208 12.89 29.01 32.98
C GLY A 208 12.17 29.82 31.89
N ASN A 209 12.63 29.74 30.63
CA ASN A 209 12.12 30.56 29.54
C ASN A 209 10.99 29.86 28.78
N PHE A 210 9.75 30.23 29.10
CA PHE A 210 8.56 29.66 28.48
C PHE A 210 8.40 30.01 26.99
N TYR A 211 9.05 31.09 26.50
CA TYR A 211 8.95 31.48 25.09
C TYR A 211 9.53 30.44 24.13
N ILE A 212 10.48 29.61 24.59
CA ILE A 212 11.06 28.54 23.77
C ILE A 212 9.99 27.47 23.48
N LEU A 213 9.21 27.08 24.50
CA LEU A 213 8.09 26.14 24.32
C LEU A 213 7.01 26.72 23.41
N LEU A 214 6.68 27.99 23.59
CA LEU A 214 5.70 28.69 22.76
C LEU A 214 6.12 28.67 21.27
N GLY A 215 7.40 28.93 20.98
CA GLY A 215 7.95 28.85 19.63
C GLY A 215 7.83 27.46 19.00
N ALA A 216 8.16 26.41 19.76
CA ALA A 216 8.01 25.02 19.30
C ALA A 216 6.55 24.64 19.02
N VAL A 217 5.62 25.05 19.88
CA VAL A 217 4.19 24.82 19.69
C VAL A 217 3.67 25.55 18.45
N LEU A 218 4.05 26.81 18.24
CA LEU A 218 3.67 27.56 17.04
C LEU A 218 4.21 26.93 15.75
N TYR A 219 5.42 26.38 15.78
CA TYR A 219 6.00 25.64 14.66
C TYR A 219 5.20 24.36 14.33
N VAL A 220 4.77 23.62 15.36
CA VAL A 220 3.93 22.42 15.18
C VAL A 220 2.59 22.82 14.55
N ILE A 221 1.94 23.87 15.06
CA ILE A 221 0.65 24.35 14.55
C ILE A 221 0.76 24.82 13.10
N SER A 222 1.80 25.58 12.75
CA SER A 222 1.99 26.06 11.38
C SER A 222 2.25 24.92 10.40
N THR A 223 3.08 23.94 10.79
CA THR A 223 3.35 22.74 9.99
C THR A 223 2.08 21.92 9.79
N TRP A 224 1.29 21.72 10.84
CA TRP A 224 0.00 21.04 10.76
C TRP A 224 -0.98 21.77 9.84
N PHE A 225 -1.07 23.10 9.95
CA PHE A 225 -1.95 23.92 9.12
C PHE A 225 -1.56 23.85 7.64
N VAL A 226 -0.28 23.97 7.32
CA VAL A 226 0.24 23.84 5.95
C VAL A 226 -0.06 22.45 5.38
N ASN A 227 0.17 21.38 6.15
CA ASN A 227 -0.12 20.02 5.73
C ASN A 227 -1.64 19.78 5.50
N SER A 228 -2.49 20.33 6.39
CA SER A 228 -3.94 20.26 6.26
C SER A 228 -4.43 20.99 5.01
N LEU A 229 -3.96 22.23 4.80
CA LEU A 229 -4.30 23.03 3.63
C LEU A 229 -3.86 22.35 2.33
N TYR A 230 -2.67 21.76 2.31
CA TYR A 230 -2.18 20.97 1.18
C TYR A 230 -3.06 19.77 0.89
N THR A 231 -3.34 18.96 1.92
CA THR A 231 -4.21 17.77 1.79
C THR A 231 -5.60 18.13 1.26
N HIS A 232 -6.07 19.35 1.56
CA HIS A 232 -7.33 19.87 1.06
C HIS A 232 -7.25 20.59 -0.29
N ARG A 233 -6.11 21.11 -0.73
CA ARG A 233 -6.00 21.94 -1.95
C ARG A 233 -5.26 21.27 -3.09
N SER A 234 -4.40 20.29 -2.81
CA SER A 234 -3.64 19.58 -3.83
C SER A 234 -4.53 18.54 -4.51
N ASP A 235 -4.45 18.52 -5.84
CA ASP A 235 -4.96 17.41 -6.64
C ASP A 235 -3.76 16.58 -7.12
N PRO A 236 -3.52 15.41 -6.50
CA PRO A 236 -2.41 14.54 -6.88
C PRO A 236 -2.75 13.61 -8.05
N LEU A 237 -3.98 13.67 -8.59
CA LEU A 237 -4.44 12.81 -9.67
C LEU A 237 -3.85 13.24 -11.02
N PRO A 238 -3.60 12.28 -11.94
CA PRO A 238 -3.33 12.61 -13.33
C PRO A 238 -4.51 13.37 -13.95
N PRO A 239 -4.26 14.32 -14.88
CA PRO A 239 -5.32 15.11 -15.50
C PRO A 239 -6.33 14.26 -16.29
N GLU A 240 -5.93 13.05 -16.69
CA GLU A 240 -6.77 12.09 -17.42
C GLU A 240 -7.68 11.25 -16.52
N LEU A 241 -7.44 11.24 -15.20
CA LEU A 241 -8.12 10.35 -14.24
C LEU A 241 -8.80 11.16 -13.13
N GLN A 242 -9.72 12.06 -13.51
CA GLN A 242 -10.40 12.93 -12.55
C GLN A 242 -11.66 12.29 -11.95
N THR A 243 -12.41 11.53 -12.77
CA THR A 243 -13.66 10.88 -12.34
C THR A 243 -13.52 9.37 -12.21
N PHE A 244 -14.43 8.75 -11.45
CA PHE A 244 -14.47 7.29 -11.35
C PHE A 244 -14.78 6.60 -12.67
N ARG A 245 -15.49 7.27 -13.59
CA ARG A 245 -15.69 6.78 -14.97
C ARG A 245 -14.37 6.71 -15.71
N ASP A 246 -13.58 7.77 -15.67
CA ASP A 246 -12.30 7.83 -16.39
C ASP A 246 -11.37 6.72 -15.89
N LEU A 247 -11.33 6.53 -14.58
CA LEU A 247 -10.60 5.43 -13.94
C LEU A 247 -11.11 4.05 -14.36
N ALA A 248 -12.42 3.84 -14.40
CA ALA A 248 -13.00 2.57 -14.79
C ALA A 248 -12.77 2.23 -16.26
N VAL A 249 -12.83 3.22 -17.14
CA VAL A 249 -12.50 3.08 -18.57
C VAL A 249 -11.01 2.78 -18.73
N TRP A 250 -10.15 3.54 -18.05
CA TRP A 250 -8.71 3.35 -18.14
C TRP A 250 -8.28 1.95 -17.69
N ILE A 251 -8.80 1.46 -16.57
CA ILE A 251 -8.54 0.10 -16.08
C ILE A 251 -9.14 -0.95 -17.03
N ALA A 252 -10.32 -0.71 -17.61
CA ALA A 252 -10.91 -1.63 -18.57
C ALA A 252 -10.07 -1.76 -19.85
N ASP A 253 -9.46 -0.67 -20.29
CA ASP A 253 -8.60 -0.66 -21.48
C ASP A 253 -7.24 -1.31 -21.19
N HIS A 254 -6.67 -1.13 -20.00
CA HIS A 254 -5.34 -1.63 -19.64
C HIS A 254 -5.34 -2.97 -18.88
N GLY A 255 -6.51 -3.47 -18.46
CA GLY A 255 -6.63 -4.72 -17.71
C GLY A 255 -6.41 -5.98 -18.54
N GLY A 256 -6.26 -5.87 -19.87
CA GLY A 256 -5.93 -6.98 -20.76
C GLY A 256 -4.42 -7.19 -20.97
N ASP A 257 -3.63 -6.14 -20.74
CA ASP A 257 -2.22 -6.04 -21.16
C ASP A 257 -1.25 -6.13 -19.98
N ALA A 258 -1.73 -6.54 -18.80
CA ALA A 258 -0.91 -6.68 -17.59
C ALA A 258 -0.03 -7.94 -17.67
N GLU A 259 0.94 -7.90 -18.57
CA GLU A 259 2.18 -8.65 -18.41
C GLU A 259 2.85 -8.07 -17.16
N TRP A 260 2.92 -8.87 -16.09
CA TRP A 260 3.83 -8.57 -14.98
C TRP A 260 5.22 -8.71 -15.57
N ILE A 261 5.74 -7.62 -16.11
CA ILE A 261 7.13 -7.51 -16.54
C ILE A 261 7.89 -7.16 -15.26
N PRO A 262 8.68 -8.08 -14.66
CA PRO A 262 9.66 -7.65 -13.67
C PRO A 262 10.47 -6.54 -14.34
N ALA A 263 10.74 -5.44 -13.63
CA ALA A 263 11.33 -4.22 -14.19
C ALA A 263 12.79 -4.37 -14.68
N ASN A 264 13.14 -5.49 -15.30
CA ASN A 264 14.37 -5.77 -16.03
C ASN A 264 14.29 -5.41 -17.52
N VAL A 265 13.23 -4.78 -18.02
CA VAL A 265 13.11 -4.44 -19.46
C VAL A 265 13.08 -2.94 -19.76
N ALA A 266 13.01 -2.05 -18.76
CA ALA A 266 13.00 -0.60 -19.00
C ALA A 266 14.39 0.07 -19.02
N SER A 267 15.49 -0.70 -19.09
CA SER A 267 16.85 -0.16 -19.15
C SER A 267 17.70 -0.71 -20.29
N ASN A 268 17.08 -1.02 -21.43
CA ASN A 268 17.80 -1.21 -22.68
C ASN A 268 17.00 -0.64 -23.85
N HIS A 269 16.99 0.69 -23.99
CA HIS A 269 17.05 1.36 -25.28
C HIS A 269 17.48 2.82 -25.07
N SER A 270 18.77 3.04 -25.37
CA SER A 270 19.44 4.26 -25.87
C SER A 270 19.08 5.62 -25.27
#